data_AF-A0A239ELB6-F1
#
_entry.id   AF-A0A239ELB6-F1
#
_cell.length_a   1.000
_cell.length_b   1.000
_cell.length_c   1.000
_cell.angle_alpha   90.00
_cell.angle_beta   90.00
_cell.angle_gamma   90.00
#
_symmetry.space_group_name_H-M   'P 1'
#
loop_
_entity.id
_entity.type
_entity.pdbx_description
1 polymer ?
#
loop_
_entity_poly.entity_id
_entity_poly.type
_entity_poly.pdbx_seq_one_letter_code
_entity_poly.pdbx_strand_id
1 'polypeptide(L)' 'MLCLTCHRVRPALSRTDYTAERAWLIVRQGLCTCAVPPPAAPRTRRPPSGRRRARTPK' A
#
# COMPACT_ATOMS: atom_id res chain seq x y z
N MET A 1 4.18 14.88 7.14
CA MET A 1 4.61 13.51 6.77
C MET A 1 3.76 12.87 5.68
N LEU A 2 2.45 13.15 5.59
CA LEU A 2 1.58 12.60 4.56
C LEU A 2 1.68 13.36 3.24
N CYS A 3 1.45 12.67 2.14
CA CYS A 3 1.36 13.24 0.80
C CYS A 3 -0.02 13.86 0.59
N LEU A 4 -0.09 15.11 0.15
CA LEU A 4 -1.37 15.81 -0.02
C LEU A 4 -2.20 15.32 -1.21
N THR A 5 -1.61 14.56 -2.13
CA THR A 5 -2.34 14.01 -3.29
C THR A 5 -3.01 12.68 -2.96
N CYS A 6 -2.27 11.81 -2.29
CA CYS A 6 -2.69 10.43 -2.05
C CYS A 6 -2.93 10.11 -0.57
N HIS A 7 -2.76 11.08 0.33
CA HIS A 7 -2.97 10.98 1.78
C HIS A 7 -2.22 9.78 2.43
N ARG A 8 -1.09 9.37 1.83
CA ARG A 8 -0.20 8.29 2.30
C ARG A 8 1.11 8.84 2.86
N VAL A 9 1.83 8.06 3.66
CA VAL A 9 3.08 8.49 4.31
C VAL A 9 4.21 8.71 3.29
N ARG A 10 4.77 9.92 3.18
CA ARG A 10 5.94 10.19 2.32
C ARG A 10 7.15 9.38 2.82
N PRO A 11 8.03 8.88 1.93
CA PRO A 11 9.27 8.21 2.34
C PRO A 11 10.11 9.08 3.28
N ALA A 12 10.87 8.44 4.18
CA ALA A 12 11.81 9.16 5.04
C ALA A 12 13.04 9.55 4.21
N LEU A 13 13.48 10.80 4.31
CA LEU A 13 14.66 11.29 3.59
C LEU A 13 15.91 11.23 4.47
N SER A 14 15.74 11.15 5.79
CA SER A 14 16.81 11.05 6.76
C SER A 14 16.50 10.01 7.84
N ARG A 15 17.51 9.64 8.63
CA ARG A 15 17.34 8.71 9.75
C ARG A 15 16.55 9.34 10.92
N THR A 16 16.60 10.66 11.07
CA THR A 16 15.85 11.40 12.09
C THR A 16 14.34 11.39 11.84
N ASP A 17 13.92 11.15 10.59
CA ASP A 17 12.52 10.99 10.22
C ASP A 17 11.92 9.63 10.64
N TYR A 18 12.74 8.65 11.04
CA TYR A 18 12.26 7.34 11.49
C TYR A 18 11.73 7.41 12.92
N THR A 19 10.50 7.88 13.05
CA THR A 19 9.76 7.89 14.32
C THR A 19 8.75 6.75 14.40
N ALA A 20 8.42 6.33 15.63
CA ALA A 20 7.39 5.31 15.87
C ALA A 20 6.02 5.73 15.31
N GLU A 21 5.69 7.02 15.40
CA GLU A 21 4.46 7.58 14.84
C GLU A 21 4.41 7.42 13.31
N ARG A 22 5.52 7.67 12.62
CA ARG A 22 5.64 7.41 11.18
C ARG A 22 5.46 5.93 10.86
N ALA A 23 6.06 5.03 11.64
CA ALA A 23 5.91 3.58 11.45
C ALA A 23 4.46 3.14 11.60
N TRP A 24 3.74 3.67 12.60
CA TRP A 24 2.32 3.40 12.78
C TRP A 24 1.47 3.90 11.60
N LEU A 25 1.76 5.10 11.11
CA LEU A 25 1.09 5.63 9.92
C LEU A 25 1.38 4.79 8.66
N ILE A 26 2.57 4.20 8.53
CA ILE A 26 2.91 3.31 7.41
C ILE A 26 2.06 2.04 7.46
N VAL A 27 1.88 1.43 8.63
CA VAL A 27 1.04 0.24 8.78
C VAL A 27 -0.43 0.56 8.45
N ARG A 28 -0.90 1.75 8.85
CA ARG A 28 -2.31 2.12 8.75
C ARG A 28 -2.70 2.69 7.38
N GLN A 29 -1.83 3.49 6.77
CA GLN A 29 -2.12 4.25 5.53
C GLN A 29 -1.25 3.82 4.34
N GLY A 30 -0.15 3.11 4.59
CA GLY A 30 0.81 2.71 3.58
C GLY A 30 1.76 3.84 3.17
N LEU A 31 2.83 3.45 2.45
CA LEU A 31 3.79 4.39 1.89
C LEU A 31 3.25 5.05 0.62
N CYS A 32 3.49 6.34 0.53
CA CYS A 32 3.27 7.15 -0.65
C CYS A 32 4.23 6.73 -1.77
N THR A 33 3.67 6.45 -2.95
CA THR A 33 4.40 6.17 -4.19
C THR A 33 4.30 7.33 -5.18
N CYS A 34 3.75 8.47 -4.75
CA CYS A 34 3.47 9.63 -5.59
C CYS A 34 4.76 10.42 -5.92
N ALA A 35 5.91 10.06 -5.34
CA ALA A 35 7.16 10.80 -5.41
C ALA A 35 8.12 10.41 -6.54
N VAL A 36 7.86 9.37 -7.34
CA VAL A 36 8.51 9.00 -8.63
C VAL A 36 7.93 7.63 -9.02
N PRO A 37 7.62 7.37 -10.31
CA PRO A 37 6.97 6.13 -10.71
C PRO A 37 7.89 4.94 -10.39
N PRO A 38 7.41 3.90 -9.71
CA PRO A 38 8.14 2.64 -9.71
C PRO A 38 8.23 2.15 -11.17
N PRO A 39 9.39 1.71 -11.68
CA PRO A 39 9.39 0.84 -12.85
C PRO A 39 8.46 -0.33 -12.49
N ALA A 40 7.52 -0.63 -13.40
CA ALA A 40 6.42 -1.55 -13.18
C ALA A 40 6.91 -2.90 -12.61
N ALA A 41 6.97 -3.02 -11.29
CA ALA A 41 7.03 -4.32 -10.64
C ALA A 41 5.62 -4.89 -10.80
N PRO A 42 5.44 -6.02 -11.51
CA PRO A 42 4.15 -6.64 -11.64
C PRO A 42 3.77 -7.14 -10.25
N ARG A 43 3.00 -6.32 -9.52
CA ARG A 43 2.27 -6.80 -8.35
C ARG A 43 1.31 -7.84 -8.91
N THR A 44 1.70 -9.09 -8.75
CA THR A 44 0.85 -10.25 -8.75
C THR A 44 -0.51 -9.81 -8.21
N ARG A 45 -1.50 -9.78 -9.12
CA ARG A 45 -2.90 -9.58 -8.78
C ARG A 45 -3.18 -10.52 -7.62
N ARG A 46 -3.29 -10.00 -6.40
CA ARG A 46 -4.05 -10.69 -5.36
C ARG A 46 -5.45 -10.80 -5.94
N PRO A 47 -5.93 -12.00 -6.34
CA PRO A 47 -7.26 -12.09 -6.88
C PRO A 47 -8.25 -11.65 -5.80
N PRO A 48 -9.31 -10.93 -6.17
CA PRO A 48 -10.40 -10.65 -5.27
C PRO A 48 -11.03 -11.98 -4.81
N SER A 49 -11.40 -12.05 -3.54
CA SER A 49 -12.57 -12.77 -3.01
C SER A 49 -13.07 -14.02 -3.75
N GLY A 50 -13.14 -15.13 -3.01
CA GLY A 50 -14.23 -16.10 -3.17
C GLY A 50 -14.11 -17.09 -4.34
N ARG A 51 -13.47 -18.23 -4.08
CA ARG A 51 -13.88 -19.52 -4.68
C ARG A 51 -14.68 -20.24 -3.59
N ARG A 52 -15.88 -20.80 -3.80
CA ARG A 52 -16.67 -21.10 -4.98
C ARG A 52 -18.07 -21.45 -4.45
N ARG A 53 -19.13 -20.78 -4.90
CA ARG A 53 -20.44 -21.45 -5.02
C ARG A 53 -20.58 -21.86 -6.48
N ALA A 54 -20.88 -23.15 -6.68
CA ALA A 54 -21.52 -23.81 -7.83
C ALA A 54 -20.93 -25.24 -7.92
N ARG A 55 -21.74 -26.31 -7.89
CA ARG A 55 -22.84 -26.49 -8.84
C ARG A 55 -24.00 -27.35 -8.31
N THR A 56 -25.13 -27.00 -8.91
CA THR A 56 -26.49 -27.53 -9.04
C THR A 56 -26.59 -28.99 -9.54
N PRO A 57 -27.82 -29.59 -9.48
CA PRO A 57 -28.09 -31.03 -9.60
C PRO A 57 -28.26 -31.50 -11.06
N LYS A 58 -28.22 -32.82 -11.26
CA LYS A 58 -28.91 -33.52 -12.34
C LYS A 58 -29.43 -34.85 -11.79
#